data_AF-A0A1G0JJM4-F1
#
_entry.id   AF-A0A1G0JJM4-F1
#
_cell.length_a   1.000
_cell.length_b   1.000
_cell.length_c   1.000
_cell.angle_alpha   90.00
_cell.angle_beta   90.00
_cell.angle_gamma   90.00
#
_symmetry.space_group_name_H-M   'P 1'
#
loop_
_entity.id
_entity.type
_entity.pdbx_description
1 polymer ?
#
loop_
_entity_poly.entity_id
_entity_poly.type
_entity_poly.pdbx_seq_one_letter_code
_entity_poly.pdbx_strand_id
1 'polypeptide(L)' 'MLQTLSYTLTAIILYLISDWLLQRMEVAAGHRFQYRSLVFFCILAFLALLSFTAIRIFINNQ' A
#
# COMPACT_ATOMS: atom_id res chain seq x y z
N MET A 1 18.48 -16.61 -1.42
CA MET A 1 18.17 -16.20 -0.02
C MET A 1 18.00 -14.68 0.11
N LEU A 2 18.93 -13.85 -0.40
CA LEU A 2 18.84 -12.38 -0.30
C LEU A 2 17.61 -11.77 -1.02
N GLN A 3 17.22 -12.30 -2.19
CA GLN A 3 16.06 -11.81 -2.97
C GLN A 3 14.73 -11.99 -2.22
N THR A 4 14.55 -13.11 -1.52
CA THR A 4 13.34 -13.38 -0.74
C THR A 4 13.21 -12.38 0.42
N LEU A 5 14.33 -12.04 1.08
CA LEU A 5 14.34 -11.03 2.14
C LEU A 5 13.91 -9.65 1.62
N SER A 6 14.37 -9.23 0.45
CA SER A 6 13.99 -7.94 -0.13
C SER A 6 12.51 -7.88 -0.55
N TYR A 7 11.96 -8.95 -1.12
CA TYR A 7 10.53 -9.01 -1.44
C TYR A 7 9.65 -9.04 -0.20
N THR A 8 10.04 -9.81 0.83
CA THR A 8 9.32 -9.83 2.11
C THR A 8 9.39 -8.47 2.81
N LEU A 9 10.55 -7.81 2.80
CA LEU A 9 10.70 -6.48 3.40
C LEU A 9 9.82 -5.45 2.68
N THR A 10 9.77 -5.51 1.34
CA THR A 10 8.87 -4.67 0.55
C THR A 10 7.41 -4.91 0.91
N ALA A 11 7.00 -6.18 1.04
CA ALA A 11 5.64 -6.53 1.44
C ALA A 11 5.29 -6.00 2.84
N ILE A 12 6.23 -6.08 3.79
CA ILE A 12 6.06 -5.54 5.15
C ILE A 12 5.89 -4.02 5.09
N ILE A 13 6.73 -3.31 4.34
CA ILE A 13 6.65 -1.86 4.19
C ILE A 13 5.30 -1.47 3.58
N LEU A 14 4.88 -2.15 2.52
CA LEU A 14 3.58 -1.89 1.87
C LEU A 14 2.41 -2.13 2.83
N TYR A 15 2.49 -3.18 3.64
CA TYR A 15 1.49 -3.50 4.66
C TYR A 15 1.39 -2.38 5.71
N LEU A 16 2.53 -1.93 6.23
CA LEU A 16 2.59 -0.86 7.24
C LEU A 16 2.04 0.47 6.69
N ILE A 17 2.40 0.84 5.46
CA ILE A 17 1.87 2.06 4.84
C ILE A 17 0.35 1.93 4.61
N SER A 18 -0.12 0.76 4.16
CA SER A 18 -1.55 0.53 3.94
C SER A 18 -2.36 0.62 5.22
N ASP A 19 -1.87 0.04 6.32
CA ASP A 19 -2.54 0.11 7.62
C ASP A 19 -2.54 1.54 8.19
N TRP A 20 -1.43 2.27 8.04
CA TRP A 20 -1.36 3.68 8.43
C TRP A 20 -2.35 4.55 7.65
N LEU A 21 -2.45 4.35 6.33
CA LEU A 21 -3.37 5.09 5.48
C LEU A 21 -4.82 4.80 5.84
N LEU A 22 -5.14 3.53 6.07
CA LEU A 22 -6.46 3.09 6.52
C LEU A 22 -6.85 3.74 7.85
N GLN A 23 -5.93 3.71 8.83
CA GLN A 23 -6.15 4.34 10.12
C GLN A 23 -6.35 5.86 9.99
N ARG A 24 -5.58 6.53 9.11
CA ARG A 24 -5.78 7.95 8.81
C ARG A 24 -7.15 8.23 8.20
N MET A 25 -7.62 7.37 7.31
CA MET A 25 -8.96 7.49 6.74
C MET A 25 -10.06 7.25 7.78
N GLU A 26 -9.90 6.29 8.69
CA GLU A 26 -10.86 6.05 9.78
C GLU A 26 -10.92 7.23 10.76
N VAL A 27 -9.76 7.82 11.08
CA VAL A 27 -9.68 9.03 11.93
C VAL A 27 -10.34 10.22 11.24
N ALA A 28 -10.08 10.42 9.94
CA ALA A 28 -10.70 11.49 9.16
C ALA A 28 -12.22 11.31 9.00
N ALA A 29 -12.70 10.07 8.87
CA ALA A 29 -14.11 9.74 8.76
C ALA A 29 -14.84 9.82 10.12
N GLY A 30 -14.12 9.82 11.24
CA GLY A 30 -14.69 9.85 12.59
C GLY A 30 -15.37 8.54 13.03
N HIS A 31 -15.28 7.48 12.23
CA HIS A 31 -15.80 6.16 12.53
C HIS A 31 -14.86 5.06 12.01
N ARG A 32 -14.93 3.86 12.59
CA ARG A 32 -14.25 2.69 12.03
C ARG A 32 -15.02 2.16 10.83
N PHE A 33 -14.30 1.73 9.79
CA PHE A 33 -14.97 1.16 8.62
C PHE A 33 -15.54 -0.22 8.94
N GLN A 34 -16.79 -0.46 8.57
CA GLN A 34 -17.43 -1.77 8.73
C GLN A 34 -16.72 -2.84 7.90
N TYR A 35 -16.25 -2.48 6.70
CA TYR A 35 -15.52 -3.36 5.79
C TYR A 35 -14.00 -3.10 5.80
N ARG A 36 -13.41 -2.94 6.99
CA ARG A 36 -11.99 -2.57 7.18
C ARG A 36 -11.03 -3.42 6.35
N SER A 37 -11.24 -4.74 6.27
CA SER A 37 -10.40 -5.64 5.45
C SER A 37 -10.50 -5.37 3.95
N LEU A 38 -11.69 -5.01 3.48
CA LEU A 38 -11.96 -4.71 2.07
C LEU A 38 -11.31 -3.37 1.69
N VAL A 39 -11.42 -2.37 2.58
CA VAL A 39 -10.75 -1.07 2.41
C VAL A 39 -9.22 -1.25 2.48
N PHE A 40 -8.70 -2.02 3.42
CA PHE A 40 -7.28 -2.36 3.50
C PHE A 40 -6.76 -2.98 2.20
N PHE A 41 -7.49 -3.97 1.68
CA PHE A 41 -7.13 -4.63 0.42
C PHE A 41 -7.12 -3.65 -0.76
N CYS A 42 -8.15 -2.79 -0.87
CA CYS A 42 -8.19 -1.74 -1.89
C CYS A 42 -7.01 -0.79 -1.79
N ILE A 43 -6.66 -0.32 -0.58
CA ILE A 43 -5.50 0.56 -0.37
C ILE A 43 -4.22 -0.14 -0.79
N LEU A 44 -4.00 -1.38 -0.36
CA LEU A 44 -2.79 -2.14 -0.67
C LEU A 44 -2.65 -2.39 -2.18
N ALA A 45 -3.75 -2.78 -2.84
CA ALA A 45 -3.78 -2.98 -4.28
C ALA A 45 -3.50 -1.67 -5.04
N PHE A 46 -4.10 -0.55 -4.60
CA PHE A 46 -3.87 0.75 -5.20
C PHE A 46 -2.43 1.22 -5.02
N LEU A 47 -1.85 1.04 -3.84
CA LEU A 47 -0.44 1.33 -3.56
C LEU A 47 0.51 0.51 -4.43
N ALA A 48 0.20 -0.79 -4.62
CA ALA A 48 0.96 -1.65 -5.51
C ALA A 48 0.92 -1.14 -6.95
N LEU A 49 -0.28 -0.85 -7.48
CA LEU A 49 -0.46 -0.33 -8.84
C LEU A 49 0.22 1.03 -9.02
N LEU A 50 0.09 1.94 -8.06
CA LEU A 50 0.79 3.22 -8.06
C LEU A 50 2.31 3.04 -8.05
N SER A 51 2.83 2.10 -7.26
CA SER A 51 4.27 1.81 -7.23
C SER A 51 4.77 1.37 -8.61
N PHE A 52 4.07 0.43 -9.26
CA PHE A 52 4.42 0.00 -10.62
C PHE A 52 4.27 1.11 -11.66
N THR A 53 3.22 1.93 -11.53
CA THR A 53 2.96 3.04 -12.45
C THR A 53 4.01 4.14 -12.29
N ALA A 54 4.36 4.50 -11.06
CA ALA A 54 5.41 5.48 -10.76
C ALA A 54 6.76 5.03 -11.31
N ILE A 55 7.11 3.75 -11.16
CA ILE A 55 8.31 3.17 -11.77
C ILE A 55 8.26 3.32 -13.30
N ARG A 56 7.14 3.00 -13.94
CA ARG A 56 7.00 3.16 -15.39
C ARG A 56 7.12 4.62 -15.83
N ILE A 57 6.46 5.55 -15.15
CA ILE A 57 6.54 6.97 -15.50
C ILE A 57 7.99 7.45 -15.35
N PHE A 58 8.66 7.09 -14.26
CA PHE A 58 10.04 7.50 -14.01
C PHE A 58 11.01 6.94 -15.05
N ILE A 59 10.82 5.67 -15.47
CA ILE A 59 11.63 5.03 -16.52
C ILE A 59 11.30 5.57 -17.92
N ASN A 60 10.03 5.81 -18.22
CA ASN A 60 9.57 6.29 -19.53
C ASN A 60 9.84 7.78 -19.77
N ASN A 61 10.19 8.52 -18.72
CA ASN A 61 10.56 9.94 -18.81
C ASN A 61 12.09 10.14 -18.88
N GLN A 62 12.86 9.07 -19.10
CA GLN A 62 14.24 9.09 -19.61
C GLN A 62 14.25 8.68 -21.09
#